data_AF-A0A5S3PDM4-F1
#
_entry.id   AF-A0A5S3PDM4-F1
#
_cell.length_a   1.000
_cell.length_b   1.000
_cell.length_c   1.000
_cell.angle_alpha   90.00
_cell.angle_beta   90.00
_cell.angle_gamma   90.00
#
_symmetry.space_group_name_H-M   'P 1'
#
loop_
_entity.id
_entity.type
_entity.pdbx_description
1 polymer ?
#
loop_
_entity_poly.entity_id
_entity_poly.type
_entity_poly.pdbx_seq_one_letter_code
_entity_poly.pdbx_strand_id
1 'polypeptide(L)'
;MNTKNIDPKILLSTLWIVILFNMIVRDLHEFLREGYIEQMMSLQVPEINMLFYGFVAQVPILMILLSRILKNKANKWYNTVAAVITSLGFLSTLPAADMDDIFFVIVENILLLIILRIAWKLPQSKKNHSL
;
A
#
# COMPACT_ATOMS: atom_id res chain seq x y z
N MET A 1 23.34 20.58 0.90
CA MET A 1 22.94 19.23 1.33
C MET A 1 23.19 18.28 0.16
N ASN A 2 24.25 17.47 0.23
CA ASN A 2 24.66 16.61 -0.90
C ASN A 2 23.76 15.37 -0.91
N THR A 3 22.70 15.37 -1.75
CA THR A 3 21.75 14.25 -1.85
C THR A 3 22.42 13.09 -2.56
N LYS A 4 23.28 12.35 -1.83
CA LYS A 4 23.68 10.99 -2.19
C LYS A 4 22.40 10.23 -2.56
N ASN A 5 22.38 9.64 -3.76
CA ASN A 5 21.29 8.79 -4.25
C ASN A 5 20.78 7.88 -3.12
N ILE A 6 19.56 8.14 -2.65
CA ILE A 6 18.88 7.29 -1.65
C ILE A 6 18.73 5.90 -2.28
N ASP A 7 19.08 4.85 -1.53
CA ASP A 7 18.88 3.47 -2.00
C ASP A 7 17.40 3.28 -2.37
N PRO A 8 17.07 2.90 -3.62
CA PRO A 8 15.69 2.71 -4.05
C PRO A 8 14.90 1.74 -3.16
N LYS A 9 15.55 0.76 -2.53
CA LYS A 9 14.88 -0.17 -1.59
C LYS A 9 14.45 0.50 -0.30
N ILE A 10 15.28 1.41 0.22
CA ILE A 10 14.94 2.23 1.38
C ILE A 10 13.75 3.11 1.01
N LEU A 11 13.80 3.77 -0.14
CA LEU A 11 12.71 4.62 -0.60
C LEU A 11 11.39 3.84 -0.78
N LEU A 12 11.43 2.63 -1.36
CA LEU A 12 10.25 1.75 -1.48
C LEU A 12 9.68 1.41 -0.09
N SER A 13 10.54 0.99 0.85
CA SER A 13 10.13 0.69 2.23
C SER A 13 9.47 1.91 2.89
N THR A 14 10.05 3.11 2.74
CA THR A 14 9.49 4.36 3.25
C THR A 14 8.15 4.70 2.60
N LEU A 15 7.97 4.49 1.30
CA LEU A 15 6.69 4.73 0.64
C LEU A 15 5.59 3.81 1.15
N TRP A 16 5.90 2.53 1.44
CA TRP A 16 4.94 1.63 2.08
C TRP A 16 4.58 2.05 3.50
N ILE A 17 5.52 2.64 4.25
CA ILE A 17 5.22 3.28 5.55
C ILE A 17 4.23 4.43 5.35
N VAL A 18 4.46 5.30 4.36
CA VAL A 18 3.57 6.42 4.05
C VAL A 18 2.15 5.95 3.70
N ILE A 19 2.03 4.91 2.87
CA ILE A 19 0.72 4.28 2.55
C ILE A 19 0.07 3.72 3.82
N LEU A 20 0.82 2.97 4.65
CA LEU A 20 0.27 2.42 5.89
C LEU A 20 -0.25 3.53 6.82
N PHE A 21 0.46 4.65 6.94
CA PHE A 21 0.00 5.78 7.73
C PHE A 21 -1.23 6.48 7.12
N ASN A 22 -1.29 6.66 5.79
CA ASN A 22 -2.48 7.23 5.15
C ASN A 22 -3.70 6.32 5.37
N MET A 23 -3.54 5.00 5.25
CA MET A 23 -4.58 4.03 5.57
C MET A 23 -5.06 4.15 7.03
N ILE A 24 -4.13 4.21 7.99
CA ILE A 24 -4.48 4.39 9.41
C ILE A 24 -5.21 5.72 9.65
N VAL A 25 -4.74 6.81 9.03
CA VAL A 25 -5.39 8.13 9.16
C VAL A 25 -6.78 8.12 8.56
N ARG A 26 -6.97 7.49 7.40
CA ARG A 26 -8.29 7.31 6.78
C ARG A 26 -9.21 6.50 7.70
N ASP A 27 -8.75 5.37 8.22
CA ASP A 27 -9.56 4.53 9.11
C ASP A 27 -9.94 5.30 10.40
N LEU A 28 -9.02 6.09 10.96
CA LEU A 28 -9.31 6.97 12.11
C LEU A 28 -10.30 8.10 11.76
N HIS A 29 -10.21 8.65 10.55
CA HIS A 29 -11.15 9.65 10.06
C HIS A 29 -12.55 9.08 9.90
N GLU A 30 -12.65 7.88 9.31
CA GLU A 30 -13.90 7.15 9.08
C GLU A 30 -14.64 6.83 10.39
N PHE A 31 -13.92 6.55 11.48
CA PHE A 31 -14.52 6.39 12.81
C PHE A 31 -15.27 7.63 13.31
N LEU A 32 -14.94 8.82 12.82
CA LEU A 32 -15.60 10.07 13.19
C LEU A 32 -16.83 10.36 12.34
N ARG A 33 -17.10 9.56 11.29
CA ARG A 33 -18.26 9.74 10.43
C ARG A 33 -19.55 9.40 11.18
N GLU A 34 -20.56 10.25 11.02
CA GLU A 34 -21.87 10.04 11.61
C GLU A 34 -22.46 8.68 11.17
N GLY A 35 -23.00 7.93 12.13
CA GLY A 35 -23.60 6.62 11.88
C GLY A 35 -22.63 5.44 11.71
N TYR A 36 -21.31 5.67 11.59
CA TYR A 36 -20.35 4.57 11.37
C TYR A 36 -20.27 3.61 12.56
N ILE A 37 -20.18 4.14 13.78
CA ILE A 37 -20.12 3.32 15.00
C ILE A 37 -21.42 2.52 15.19
N GLU A 38 -22.57 3.11 14.89
CA GLU A 38 -23.87 2.45 14.97
C GLU A 38 -23.97 1.31 13.94
N GLN A 39 -23.48 1.54 12.73
CA GLN A 39 -23.38 0.52 11.69
C GLN A 39 -22.49 -0.65 12.13
N MET A 40 -21.35 -0.38 12.77
CA MET A 40 -20.48 -1.43 13.32
C MET A 40 -21.17 -2.24 14.43
N MET A 41 -21.85 -1.56 15.36
CA MET A 41 -22.58 -2.24 16.45
C MET A 41 -23.74 -3.08 15.95
N SER A 42 -24.34 -2.71 14.82
CA SER A 42 -25.42 -3.47 14.19
C SER A 42 -24.96 -4.75 13.47
N LEU A 43 -23.65 -5.05 13.46
CA LEU A 43 -23.02 -6.19 12.77
C LEU A 43 -23.39 -6.29 11.28
N GLN A 44 -23.72 -5.16 10.64
CA GLN A 44 -24.12 -5.11 9.24
C GLN A 44 -22.95 -5.34 8.27
N VAL A 45 -21.72 -5.42 8.76
CA VAL A 45 -20.54 -5.69 7.92
C VAL A 45 -20.36 -7.21 7.79
N PRO A 46 -20.43 -7.78 6.57
CA PRO A 46 -20.20 -9.20 6.36
C PRO A 46 -18.81 -9.62 6.83
N GLU A 47 -18.71 -10.77 7.52
CA GLU A 47 -17.43 -11.30 8.03
C GLU A 47 -16.37 -11.43 6.93
N ILE A 48 -16.79 -11.84 5.72
CA ILE A 48 -15.91 -11.96 4.56
C ILE A 48 -15.29 -10.62 4.14
N ASN A 49 -16.01 -9.51 4.30
CA ASN A 49 -15.49 -8.17 4.00
C ASN A 49 -14.45 -7.76 5.05
N MET A 50 -14.68 -8.06 6.33
CA MET A 50 -13.71 -7.79 7.39
C MET A 50 -12.41 -8.58 7.18
N LEU A 51 -12.51 -9.86 6.80
CA LEU A 51 -11.35 -10.68 6.46
C LEU A 51 -10.59 -10.11 5.26
N PHE A 52 -11.31 -9.68 4.22
CA PHE A 52 -10.72 -9.08 3.02
C PHE A 52 -9.95 -7.79 3.35
N TYR A 53 -10.54 -6.87 4.12
CA TYR A 53 -9.87 -5.63 4.51
C TYR A 53 -8.66 -5.89 5.43
N GLY A 54 -8.77 -6.86 6.35
CA GLY A 54 -7.64 -7.30 7.17
C GLY A 54 -6.49 -7.85 6.33
N PHE A 55 -6.79 -8.61 5.27
CA PHE A 55 -5.77 -9.12 4.35
C PHE A 55 -5.10 -7.99 3.56
N VAL A 56 -5.87 -7.04 3.03
CA VAL A 56 -5.34 -5.88 2.30
C VAL A 56 -4.43 -5.04 3.21
N ALA A 57 -4.81 -4.81 4.46
CA ALA A 57 -4.02 -4.06 5.44
C ALA A 57 -2.65 -4.69 5.76
N GLN A 58 -2.52 -6.02 5.63
CA GLN A 58 -1.25 -6.71 5.84
C GLN A 58 -0.25 -6.50 4.70
N VAL A 59 -0.72 -6.18 3.50
CA VAL A 59 0.13 -5.95 2.33
C VAL A 59 1.16 -4.84 2.57
N PRO A 60 0.79 -3.60 2.95
CA PRO A 60 1.75 -2.54 3.21
C PRO A 60 2.71 -2.91 4.36
N ILE A 61 2.21 -3.54 5.43
CA ILE A 61 3.03 -3.99 6.58
C ILE A 61 4.14 -4.94 6.13
N LEU A 62 3.81 -5.96 5.36
CA LEU A 62 4.78 -6.91 4.83
C LEU A 62 5.77 -6.22 3.89
N MET A 63 5.29 -5.31 3.04
CA MET A 63 6.12 -4.65 2.05
C MET A 63 7.13 -3.66 2.63
N ILE A 64 6.91 -3.13 3.84
CA ILE A 64 7.92 -2.37 4.60
C ILE A 64 9.18 -3.23 4.79
N LEU A 65 9.02 -4.50 5.18
CA LEU A 65 10.13 -5.42 5.39
C LEU A 65 10.66 -5.98 4.06
N LEU A 66 9.76 -6.51 3.22
CA LEU A 66 10.11 -7.20 1.97
C LEU A 66 10.87 -6.30 0.99
N SER A 67 10.54 -5.01 0.93
CA SER A 67 11.25 -4.04 0.09
C SER A 67 12.73 -3.90 0.45
N ARG A 68 13.14 -4.23 1.68
CA ARG A 68 14.55 -4.15 2.12
C ARG A 68 15.30 -5.47 1.91
N ILE A 69 14.65 -6.59 2.18
CA ILE A 69 15.32 -7.90 2.21
C ILE A 69 15.34 -8.60 0.84
N LEU A 70 14.39 -8.34 -0.05
CA LEU A 70 14.31 -9.02 -1.34
C LEU A 70 15.40 -8.56 -2.32
N LYS A 71 15.90 -9.50 -3.13
CA LYS A 71 16.75 -9.22 -4.30
C LYS A 71 15.97 -8.41 -5.33
N ASN A 72 16.65 -7.54 -6.08
CA ASN A 72 16.02 -6.54 -6.97
C ASN A 72 14.96 -7.12 -7.93
N LYS A 73 15.24 -8.30 -8.53
CA LYS A 73 14.29 -8.96 -9.44
C LYS A 73 12.99 -9.38 -8.73
N ALA A 74 13.10 -9.98 -7.55
CA ALA A 74 11.94 -10.39 -6.75
C ALA A 74 11.21 -9.16 -6.20
N ASN A 75 11.97 -8.19 -5.68
CA ASN A 75 11.48 -6.94 -5.13
C ASN A 75 10.59 -6.17 -6.13
N LYS A 76 11.01 -6.10 -7.42
CA LYS A 76 10.21 -5.52 -8.50
C LYS A 76 8.81 -6.16 -8.62
N TRP A 77 8.77 -7.49 -8.68
CA TRP A 77 7.51 -8.23 -8.86
C TRP A 77 6.62 -8.19 -7.62
N TYR A 78 7.20 -8.36 -6.43
CA TYR A 78 6.45 -8.26 -5.17
C TYR A 78 5.84 -6.87 -4.98
N ASN A 79 6.60 -5.79 -5.25
CA ASN A 79 6.03 -4.43 -5.25
C ASN A 79 4.91 -4.26 -6.27
N THR A 80 5.04 -4.87 -7.45
CA THR A 80 4.00 -4.78 -8.50
C THR A 80 2.71 -5.45 -8.07
N VAL A 81 2.80 -6.70 -7.59
CA VAL A 81 1.63 -7.47 -7.12
C VAL A 81 1.01 -6.79 -5.90
N ALA A 82 1.81 -6.39 -4.93
CA ALA A 82 1.34 -5.70 -3.73
C ALA A 82 0.63 -4.39 -4.08
N ALA A 83 1.18 -3.60 -5.02
CA ALA A 83 0.56 -2.35 -5.43
C ALA A 83 -0.78 -2.57 -6.13
N VAL A 84 -0.91 -3.60 -6.96
CA VAL A 84 -2.19 -3.96 -7.60
C VAL A 84 -3.22 -4.40 -6.56
N ILE A 85 -2.87 -5.29 -5.63
CA ILE A 85 -3.78 -5.76 -4.57
C ILE A 85 -4.26 -4.57 -3.71
N THR A 86 -3.32 -3.72 -3.30
CA THR A 86 -3.62 -2.56 -2.45
C THR A 86 -4.49 -1.54 -3.20
N SER A 87 -4.18 -1.26 -4.47
CA SER A 87 -4.98 -0.37 -5.34
C SER A 87 -6.41 -0.88 -5.50
N LEU A 88 -6.59 -2.17 -5.81
CA LEU A 88 -7.91 -2.79 -5.92
C LEU A 88 -8.67 -2.74 -4.58
N GLY A 89 -7.97 -2.95 -3.46
CA GLY A 89 -8.54 -2.79 -2.13
C GLY A 89 -9.08 -1.38 -1.89
N PHE A 90 -8.30 -0.34 -2.21
CA PHE A 90 -8.77 1.05 -2.10
C PHE A 90 -9.88 1.40 -3.09
N LEU A 91 -9.81 0.92 -4.33
CA LEU A 91 -10.87 1.16 -5.31
C LEU A 91 -12.19 0.47 -4.96
N SER A 92 -12.14 -0.64 -4.21
CA SER A 92 -13.35 -1.34 -3.76
C SER A 92 -14.22 -0.54 -2.79
N THR A 93 -13.68 0.51 -2.16
CA THR A 93 -14.44 1.38 -1.23
C THR A 93 -15.20 2.50 -1.95
N LEU A 94 -14.90 2.78 -3.22
CA LEU A 94 -15.53 3.86 -3.99
C LEU A 94 -17.07 3.82 -4.08
N PRO A 95 -17.76 2.67 -4.16
CA PRO A 95 -19.21 2.65 -4.26
C PRO A 95 -19.94 3.25 -3.05
N ALA A 96 -19.28 3.32 -1.89
CA ALA A 96 -19.81 3.90 -0.65
C ALA A 96 -19.05 5.17 -0.22
N ALA A 97 -18.22 5.73 -1.10
CA ALA A 97 -17.30 6.80 -0.78
C ALA A 97 -17.96 8.18 -0.75
N ASP A 98 -17.58 8.98 0.24
CA ASP A 98 -17.79 10.42 0.32
C ASP A 98 -16.59 11.20 -0.25
N MET A 99 -16.58 12.53 -0.07
CA MET A 99 -15.58 13.39 -0.70
C MET A 99 -14.17 13.16 -0.15
N ASP A 100 -14.05 12.91 1.15
CA ASP A 100 -12.79 12.61 1.81
C ASP A 100 -12.29 11.21 1.45
N ASP A 101 -13.17 10.20 1.39
CA ASP A 101 -12.80 8.87 0.88
C ASP A 101 -12.17 8.93 -0.52
N ILE A 102 -12.79 9.68 -1.44
CA ILE A 102 -12.27 9.87 -2.80
C ILE A 102 -10.88 10.52 -2.76
N PHE A 103 -10.67 11.52 -1.90
CA PHE A 103 -9.38 12.17 -1.74
C PHE A 103 -8.29 11.19 -1.29
N PHE A 104 -8.56 10.38 -0.25
CA PHE A 104 -7.62 9.36 0.22
C PHE A 104 -7.31 8.34 -0.88
N VAL A 105 -8.33 7.83 -1.59
CA VAL A 105 -8.14 6.88 -2.69
C VAL A 105 -7.24 7.45 -3.79
N ILE A 106 -7.41 8.73 -4.17
CA ILE A 106 -6.57 9.38 -5.18
C ILE A 106 -5.11 9.47 -4.71
N VAL A 107 -4.88 9.96 -3.50
CA VAL A 107 -3.53 10.12 -2.93
C VAL A 107 -2.81 8.78 -2.85
N GLU A 108 -3.48 7.75 -2.34
CA GLU A 108 -2.93 6.41 -2.22
C GLU A 108 -2.58 5.80 -3.58
N ASN A 109 -3.45 5.95 -4.59
CA ASN A 109 -3.15 5.45 -5.93
C ASN A 109 -1.97 6.18 -6.58
N ILE A 110 -1.78 7.48 -6.33
CA ILE A 110 -0.59 8.21 -6.78
C ILE A 110 0.68 7.63 -6.13
N LEU A 111 0.65 7.36 -4.82
CA LEU A 111 1.78 6.74 -4.10
C LEU A 111 2.11 5.35 -4.66
N LEU A 112 1.09 4.54 -4.97
CA LEU A 112 1.25 3.22 -5.57
C LEU A 112 1.87 3.29 -6.98
N LEU A 113 1.46 4.26 -7.81
CA LEU A 113 2.10 4.50 -9.12
C LEU A 113 3.58 4.90 -8.98
N ILE A 114 3.93 5.69 -7.95
CA ILE A 114 5.31 6.04 -7.64
C ILE A 114 6.11 4.79 -7.22
N ILE A 115 5.55 3.94 -6.37
CA ILE A 115 6.14 2.66 -5.98
C ILE A 115 6.42 1.80 -7.21
N LEU A 116 5.45 1.65 -8.11
CA LEU A 116 5.62 0.91 -9.37
C LEU A 116 6.79 1.51 -10.18
N ARG A 117 6.81 2.82 -10.37
CA ARG A 117 7.86 3.49 -11.14
C ARG A 117 9.26 3.24 -10.54
N ILE A 118 9.40 3.26 -9.23
CA ILE A 118 10.69 3.03 -8.55
C ILE A 118 11.07 1.54 -8.61
N ALA A 119 10.13 0.65 -8.34
CA ALA A 119 10.34 -0.80 -8.37
C ALA A 119 10.85 -1.27 -9.74
N TRP A 120 10.32 -0.70 -10.82
CA TRP A 120 10.74 -1.03 -12.19
C TRP A 120 12.08 -0.41 -12.60
N LYS A 121 12.57 0.60 -11.86
CA LYS A 121 13.91 1.18 -12.04
C LYS A 121 15.00 0.46 -11.24
N LEU A 122 14.66 -0.56 -10.46
CA LEU A 122 15.66 -1.34 -9.71
C LEU A 122 16.68 -1.99 -10.66
N PRO A 123 17.99 -1.87 -10.40
CA PRO A 123 19.00 -2.45 -11.27
C PRO A 123 18.87 -3.97 -11.30
N GLN A 124 18.84 -4.54 -12.50
CA GLN A 124 18.76 -5.99 -12.68
C GLN A 124 20.04 -6.63 -12.12
N SER A 125 19.88 -7.65 -11.27
CA SER A 125 21.02 -8.39 -10.72
C SER A 125 21.77 -9.06 -11.87
N LYS A 126 23.02 -8.66 -12.12
CA LYS A 126 23.92 -9.36 -13.04
C LYS A 126 24.12 -10.79 -12.50
N LYS A 127 23.70 -11.80 -13.26
CA LYS A 127 24.11 -13.18 -13.03
C LYS A 127 25.61 -13.26 -13.30
N ASN A 128 26.43 -13.31 -12.25
CA ASN A 128 27.83 -13.69 -12.39
C ASN A 128 27.84 -15.17 -12.81
N HIS A 129 28.04 -15.43 -14.11
CA HIS A 129 28.52 -16.73 -14.55
C HIS A 129 30.02 -16.74 -14.25
N SER A 130 30.39 -17.29 -13.09
CA SER A 130 31.76 -17.76 -12.90
C SER A 130 31.94 -19.02 -13.72
N LEU A 131 32.95 -18.96 -14.58
CA LEU A 131 33.47 -19.98 -15.50
C LEU A 131 33.59 -21.37 -14.87
#